data_AF-A0A0N1BE48-F1
#
_entry.id   AF-A0A0N1BE48-F1
#
_cell.length_a   1.000
_cell.length_b   1.000
_cell.length_c   1.000
_cell.angle_alpha   90.00
_cell.angle_beta   90.00
_cell.angle_gamma   90.00
#
_symmetry.space_group_name_H-M   'P 1'
#
loop_
_entity.id
_entity.type
_entity.pdbx_description
1 polymer ?
#
loop_
_entity_poly.entity_id
_entity_poly.type
_entity_poly.pdbx_seq_one_letter_code
_entity_poly.pdbx_strand_id
1 'polypeptide(L)'
;MTIADVSQALGRHAGSLPPLAALFAAEPDRLDRLALDVCGIRFDFSKSAVDAEALRLMGTLAAEADFAGWREKLFAGAIVNPSEGRAATHAAERGSGTGPALAVAAAGQAALRGL
;
A
#
# COMPACT_ATOMS: atom_id res chain seq x y z
N MET A 1 7.41 -20.46 4.71
CA MET A 1 7.60 -19.51 5.83
C MET A 1 6.24 -18.88 6.04
N THR A 2 5.67 -18.89 7.24
CA THR A 2 4.35 -18.30 7.48
C THR A 2 4.43 -16.77 7.51
N ILE A 3 3.30 -16.07 7.36
CA ILE A 3 3.24 -14.60 7.52
C ILE A 3 3.82 -14.14 8.88
N ALA A 4 3.62 -14.92 9.94
CA ALA A 4 4.15 -14.64 11.27
C ALA A 4 5.68 -14.76 11.31
N ASP A 5 6.24 -15.76 10.64
CA ASP A 5 7.69 -15.93 10.54
C ASP A 5 8.33 -14.75 9.80
N VAL A 6 7.73 -14.29 8.68
CA VAL A 6 8.25 -13.17 7.88
C VAL A 6 8.17 -11.88 8.68
N SER A 7 7.05 -11.65 9.38
CA SER A 7 6.87 -10.49 10.25
C SER A 7 7.91 -10.45 11.37
N GLN A 8 8.17 -11.59 12.02
CA GLN A 8 9.21 -11.67 13.06
C GLN A 8 10.62 -11.45 12.48
N ALA A 9 10.92 -12.01 11.31
CA ALA A 9 12.20 -11.78 10.64
C ALA A 9 12.40 -10.30 10.29
N LEU A 10 11.37 -9.64 9.74
CA LEU A 10 11.40 -8.21 9.45
C LEU A 10 11.62 -7.38 10.72
N GLY A 11 10.92 -7.69 11.82
CA GLY A 11 11.09 -6.99 13.09
C GLY A 11 12.50 -7.13 13.68
N ARG A 12 13.09 -8.34 13.61
CA ARG A 12 14.48 -8.57 14.03
C ARG A 12 15.47 -7.79 13.17
N HIS A 13 15.31 -7.84 11.85
CA HIS A 13 16.20 -7.13 10.92
C HIS A 13 16.12 -5.62 11.12
N ALA A 14 14.91 -5.07 11.26
CA ALA A 14 14.70 -3.66 11.56
C ALA A 14 15.41 -3.21 12.84
N GLY A 15 15.40 -4.05 13.89
CA GLY A 15 16.12 -3.78 15.14
C GLY A 15 17.65 -3.83 15.03
N SER A 16 18.19 -4.42 13.96
CA SER A 16 19.64 -4.47 13.69
C SER A 16 20.12 -3.43 12.67
N LEU A 17 19.23 -2.62 12.10
CA LEU A 17 19.62 -1.62 11.11
C LEU A 17 20.57 -0.59 11.72
N PRO A 18 21.62 -0.19 10.99
CA PRO A 18 22.51 0.87 11.45
C PRO A 18 21.80 2.23 11.40
N PRO A 19 22.36 3.26 12.07
CA PRO A 19 21.85 4.62 11.96
C PRO A 19 21.78 5.10 10.50
N LEU A 20 20.83 5.99 10.21
CA LEU A 20 20.58 6.46 8.84
C LEU A 20 21.83 7.00 8.13
N ALA A 21 22.71 7.72 8.85
CA ALA A 21 23.96 8.23 8.29
C ALA A 21 24.88 7.11 7.75
N ALA A 22 24.92 5.96 8.43
CA ALA A 22 25.69 4.81 7.98
C ALA A 22 25.04 4.13 6.75
N LEU A 23 23.70 4.12 6.65
CA LEU A 23 23.01 3.65 5.46
C LEU A 23 23.36 4.52 4.24
N PHE A 24 23.34 5.84 4.37
CA PHE A 24 23.76 6.75 3.27
C PHE A 24 25.24 6.59 2.91
N ALA A 25 26.11 6.33 3.88
CA ALA A 25 27.53 6.08 3.61
C ALA A 25 27.75 4.75 2.86
N ALA A 26 26.97 3.72 3.20
CA ALA A 26 27.09 2.39 2.60
C ALA A 26 26.38 2.26 1.24
N GLU A 27 25.39 3.11 0.96
CA GLU A 27 24.56 3.06 -0.26
C GLU A 27 24.58 4.41 -1.00
N PRO A 28 25.62 4.70 -1.81
CA PRO A 28 25.72 5.97 -2.53
C PRO A 28 24.56 6.24 -3.50
N ASP A 29 23.90 5.18 -3.99
CA ASP A 29 22.75 5.23 -4.90
C ASP A 29 21.39 5.28 -4.18
N ARG A 30 21.37 5.35 -2.85
CA ARG A 30 20.16 5.23 -2.01
C ARG A 30 19.04 6.20 -2.41
N LEU A 31 19.39 7.43 -2.75
CA LEU A 31 18.40 8.44 -3.14
C LEU A 31 17.69 8.04 -4.43
N ASP A 32 18.44 7.56 -5.43
CA ASP A 32 17.88 7.16 -6.72
C ASP A 32 17.05 5.88 -6.58
N ARG A 33 17.48 4.96 -5.72
CA ARG A 33 16.82 3.68 -5.49
C ARG A 33 15.53 3.77 -4.66
N LEU A 34 15.45 4.74 -3.76
CA LEU A 34 14.34 4.92 -2.81
C LEU A 34 13.48 6.16 -3.08
N ALA A 35 13.70 6.83 -4.21
CA ALA A 35 12.82 7.90 -4.66
C ALA A 35 12.04 7.50 -5.91
N LEU A 36 10.77 7.92 -5.95
CA LEU A 36 9.87 7.66 -7.05
C LEU A 36 9.19 8.96 -7.46
N ASP A 37 9.16 9.24 -8.76
CA ASP A 37 8.42 10.35 -9.32
C ASP A 37 7.17 9.81 -10.02
N VAL A 38 5.99 10.12 -9.48
CA VAL A 38 4.70 9.62 -9.97
C VAL A 38 3.73 10.77 -10.11
N CYS A 39 3.17 10.96 -11.30
CA CYS A 39 2.20 12.01 -11.59
C CYS A 39 2.67 13.43 -11.17
N GLY A 40 3.97 13.72 -11.30
CA GLY A 40 4.55 15.01 -10.89
C GLY A 40 4.78 15.17 -9.39
N ILE A 41 4.59 14.11 -8.60
CA ILE A 41 4.85 14.08 -7.15
C ILE A 41 6.09 13.21 -6.89
N ARG A 42 7.06 13.75 -6.14
CA ARG A 42 8.24 13.02 -5.69
C ARG A 42 8.01 12.39 -4.32
N PHE A 43 8.07 11.07 -4.26
CA PHE A 43 8.08 10.29 -3.03
C PHE A 43 9.52 9.91 -2.70
N ASP A 44 10.11 10.52 -1.68
CA ASP A 44 11.48 10.24 -1.22
C ASP A 44 11.44 9.39 0.06
N PHE A 45 11.74 8.10 -0.07
CA PHE A 45 11.87 7.17 1.06
C PHE A 45 13.33 6.99 1.52
N SER A 46 14.28 7.74 0.98
CA SER A 46 15.72 7.59 1.30
C SER A 46 16.04 7.83 2.77
N LYS A 47 15.23 8.61 3.47
CA LYS A 47 15.40 8.91 4.90
C LYS A 47 14.69 7.92 5.83
N SER A 48 14.03 6.91 5.28
CA SER A 48 13.46 5.81 6.06
C SER A 48 14.57 4.87 6.54
N ALA A 49 14.41 4.28 7.73
CA ALA A 49 15.31 3.23 8.21
C ALA A 49 14.99 1.90 7.50
N VAL A 50 15.51 1.75 6.28
CA VAL A 50 15.27 0.60 5.41
C VAL A 50 16.49 0.31 4.55
N ASP A 51 16.88 -0.95 4.41
CA ASP A 51 17.91 -1.41 3.46
C ASP A 51 17.29 -2.40 2.45
N ALA A 52 18.12 -2.97 1.58
CA ALA A 52 17.66 -3.93 0.57
C ALA A 52 16.97 -5.17 1.19
N GLU A 53 17.48 -5.66 2.32
CA GLU A 53 16.93 -6.84 2.98
C GLU A 53 15.58 -6.54 3.66
N ALA A 54 15.43 -5.37 4.28
CA ALA A 54 14.15 -4.91 4.82
C ALA A 54 13.10 -4.79 3.71
N LEU A 55 13.44 -4.22 2.54
CA LEU A 55 12.54 -4.15 1.38
C LEU A 55 12.13 -5.54 0.89
N ARG A 56 13.09 -6.46 0.80
CA ARG A 56 12.81 -7.85 0.41
C ARG A 56 11.84 -8.52 1.37
N LEU A 57 12.07 -8.40 2.68
CA LEU A 57 11.20 -8.95 3.73
C LEU A 57 9.81 -8.32 3.72
N MET A 58 9.69 -7.00 3.53
CA MET A 58 8.41 -6.32 3.36
C MET A 58 7.65 -6.83 2.11
N GLY A 59 8.35 -7.03 1.00
CA GLY A 59 7.77 -7.60 -0.21
C GLY A 59 7.27 -9.03 0.00
N THR A 60 8.04 -9.87 0.69
CA THR A 60 7.60 -11.21 1.09
C THR A 60 6.38 -11.14 2.02
N LEU A 61 6.37 -10.23 2.99
CA LEU A 61 5.23 -10.07 3.91
C LEU A 61 3.95 -9.69 3.16
N ALA A 62 4.05 -8.77 2.20
CA ALA A 62 2.91 -8.36 1.37
C ALA A 62 2.38 -9.52 0.49
N ALA A 63 3.27 -10.37 -0.03
CA ALA A 63 2.90 -11.54 -0.80
C ALA A 63 2.19 -12.60 0.06
N GLU A 64 2.75 -12.94 1.23
CA GLU A 64 2.15 -13.90 2.18
C GLU A 64 0.80 -13.40 2.74
N ALA A 65 0.61 -12.08 2.80
CA ALA A 65 -0.66 -11.47 3.21
C ALA A 65 -1.73 -11.42 2.10
N ASP A 66 -1.45 -11.93 0.89
CA ASP A 66 -2.31 -11.77 -0.30
C ASP A 66 -2.69 -10.30 -0.56
N PHE A 67 -1.75 -9.36 -0.38
CA PHE A 67 -2.06 -7.93 -0.51
C PHE A 67 -2.63 -7.59 -1.89
N ALA A 68 -2.09 -8.21 -2.94
CA ALA A 68 -2.57 -8.02 -4.31
C ALA A 68 -4.01 -8.53 -4.49
N GLY A 69 -4.34 -9.73 -3.98
CA GLY A 69 -5.69 -10.28 -4.07
C GLY A 69 -6.70 -9.50 -3.22
N TRP A 70 -6.32 -9.02 -2.03
CA TRP A 70 -7.16 -8.13 -1.23
C TRP A 70 -7.41 -6.78 -1.90
N ARG A 71 -6.40 -6.21 -2.56
CA ARG A 71 -6.56 -5.00 -3.37
C ARG A 71 -7.52 -5.25 -4.54
N GLU A 72 -7.40 -6.37 -5.24
CA GLU A 72 -8.32 -6.73 -6.32
C GLU A 72 -9.77 -6.88 -5.80
N LYS A 73 -9.97 -7.61 -4.69
CA LYS A 73 -11.27 -7.76 -4.02
C LYS A 73 -11.91 -6.41 -3.67
N LEU A 74 -11.13 -5.46 -3.18
CA LEU A 74 -11.60 -4.10 -2.86
C LEU A 74 -12.18 -3.42 -4.09
N PHE A 75 -11.46 -3.39 -5.21
CA PHE A 75 -11.91 -2.71 -6.43
C PHE A 75 -12.97 -3.49 -7.22
N ALA A 76 -13.00 -4.82 -7.09
CA ALA A 76 -14.01 -5.70 -7.68
C ALA A 76 -15.36 -5.67 -6.93
N GLY A 77 -15.45 -4.95 -5.81
CA GLY A 77 -16.70 -4.84 -5.02
C GLY A 77 -17.02 -6.09 -4.22
N ALA A 78 -16.01 -6.91 -3.87
CA ALA A 78 -16.21 -8.04 -2.97
C ALA A 78 -16.49 -7.58 -1.53
N ILE A 79 -16.97 -8.50 -0.68
CA ILE A 79 -17.17 -8.24 0.75
C ILE A 79 -15.81 -8.17 1.45
N VAL A 80 -15.29 -6.95 1.54
CA VAL A 80 -14.05 -6.62 2.28
C VAL A 80 -14.34 -6.01 3.66
N ASN A 81 -15.59 -5.66 3.95
CA ASN A 81 -16.09 -5.35 5.29
C ASN A 81 -16.96 -6.52 5.79
N PRO A 82 -16.34 -7.60 6.33
CA PRO A 82 -17.07 -8.80 6.69
C PRO A 82 -17.97 -8.63 7.92
N SER A 83 -17.64 -7.72 8.85
CA SER A 83 -18.47 -7.47 10.04
C SER A 83 -19.85 -6.90 9.70
N GLU A 84 -19.96 -6.20 8.56
CA GLU A 84 -21.24 -5.69 8.05
C GLU A 84 -21.73 -6.45 6.81
N GLY A 85 -20.97 -7.44 6.31
CA GLY A 85 -21.30 -8.16 5.07
C GLY A 85 -21.32 -7.26 3.82
N ARG A 86 -20.47 -6.22 3.76
CA ARG A 86 -20.50 -5.19 2.71
C ARG A 86 -19.21 -5.06 1.91
N ALA A 87 -19.35 -4.57 0.69
CA ALA A 87 -18.24 -4.02 -0.07
C ALA A 87 -17.86 -2.62 0.44
N ALA A 88 -16.60 -2.22 0.25
CA ALA A 88 -16.15 -0.85 0.49
C ALA A 88 -15.94 -0.14 -0.85
N THR A 89 -16.81 0.84 -1.16
CA THR A 89 -16.91 1.43 -2.51
C THR A 89 -16.44 2.88 -2.62
N HIS A 90 -15.67 3.38 -1.64
CA HIS A 90 -15.20 4.78 -1.62
C HIS A 90 -14.41 5.20 -2.86
N ALA A 91 -13.72 4.27 -3.52
CA ALA A 91 -13.02 4.54 -4.77
C ALA A 91 -13.99 4.92 -5.92
N ALA A 92 -15.24 4.45 -5.88
CA ALA A 92 -16.24 4.74 -6.91
C ALA A 92 -16.63 6.22 -6.94
N GLU A 93 -16.60 6.90 -5.78
CA GLU A 93 -16.76 8.35 -5.68
C GLU A 93 -15.69 9.14 -6.44
N ARG A 94 -14.58 8.48 -6.77
CA ARG A 94 -13.46 9.03 -7.55
C ARG A 94 -13.29 8.35 -8.91
N GLY A 95 -14.29 7.60 -9.36
CA GLY A 95 -14.31 7.00 -10.71
C GLY A 95 -13.65 5.63 -10.83
N SER A 96 -13.33 4.95 -9.72
CA SER A 96 -12.74 3.61 -9.76
C SER A 96 -13.58 2.60 -8.98
N GLY A 97 -14.04 1.53 -9.63
CA GLY A 97 -14.84 0.48 -8.99
C GLY A 97 -15.74 -0.23 -9.98
N THR A 98 -16.73 -0.98 -9.48
CA THR A 98 -17.69 -1.69 -10.32
C THR A 98 -18.73 -0.74 -10.91
N GLY A 99 -19.34 -1.13 -12.05
CA GLY A 99 -20.41 -0.35 -12.69
C GLY A 99 -21.55 0.03 -11.73
N PRO A 100 -22.10 -0.90 -10.94
CA PRO A 100 -23.11 -0.58 -9.94
C PRO A 100 -22.63 0.43 -8.89
N ALA A 101 -21.41 0.29 -8.38
CA ALA A 101 -20.86 1.23 -7.40
C ALA A 101 -20.68 2.63 -7.98
N LEU A 102 -20.20 2.72 -9.23
CA LEU A 102 -20.07 3.99 -9.95
C LEU A 102 -21.42 4.66 -10.20
N ALA A 103 -22.46 3.88 -10.53
CA ALA A 103 -23.81 4.41 -10.73
C ALA A 103 -24.39 5.00 -9.43
N VAL A 104 -24.20 4.32 -8.29
CA VAL A 104 -24.62 4.82 -6.98
C VAL A 104 -23.89 6.13 -6.63
N ALA A 105 -22.57 6.17 -6.81
CA ALA A 105 -21.77 7.38 -6.58
C ALA A 105 -22.25 8.55 -7.45
N ALA A 106 -22.45 8.31 -8.76
CA ALA A 106 -22.92 9.33 -9.70
C ALA A 106 -24.31 9.86 -9.31
N ALA A 107 -25.23 9.00 -8.88
CA ALA A 107 -26.56 9.41 -8.41
C ALA A 107 -26.47 10.29 -7.16
N GLY A 108 -25.63 9.93 -6.18
CA GLY A 108 -25.41 10.74 -4.98
C GLY A 108 -24.82 12.11 -5.28
N GLN A 109 -23.84 12.17 -6.18
CA GLN A 109 -23.23 13.43 -6.62
C GLN A 109 -24.22 14.33 -7.39
N ALA A 110 -25.08 13.75 -8.22
CA ALA A 110 -26.12 14.50 -8.93
C ALA A 110 -27.13 15.12 -7.96
N ALA A 111 -27.55 14.37 -6.94
CA ALA A 111 -28.46 14.87 -5.91
C ALA A 111 -27.85 16.06 -5.13
N LEU A 112 -26.57 15.97 -4.75
CA LEU A 112 -25.88 17.04 -4.02
C LEU A 112 -25.74 18.33 -4.83
N ARG A 113 -25.61 18.25 -6.16
CA ARG A 113 -25.52 19.43 -7.04
C ARG A 113 -26.86 20.15 -7.23
N GLY A 114 -27.97 19.51 -6.91
CA GLY A 114 -29.31 20.08 -7.01
C GLY A 114 -29.80 20.80 -5.75
N LEU A 115 -29.00 20.79 -4.66
CA LEU A 115 -29.23 21.53 -3.42
C LEU A 115 -28.56 22.91 -3.49
#